data_AF-A2E4W3-F1
#
_entry.id   AF-A2E4W3-F1
#
_cell.length_a   1.000
_cell.length_b   1.000
_cell.length_c   1.000
_cell.angle_alpha   90.00
_cell.angle_beta   90.00
_cell.angle_gamma   90.00
#
_symmetry.space_group_name_H-M   'P 1'
#
loop_
_entity.id
_entity.type
_entity.pdbx_description
1 polymer ?
#
loop_
_entity_poly.entity_id
_entity_poly.type
_entity_poly.pdbx_seq_one_letter_code
_entity_poly.pdbx_strand_id
1 'polypeptide(L)'
;MITGAKNISKTLIRYINDKYSSCDVQYSAVFFRDMAMARYVGHTLWNYPDIFDFQSSNFFSPDRFDYVSCGGGAGDGPEDWVQAFDGVLGMNWRSKSKKIMIMITDASCHGNSFDSKLDYTKRVND
;
A
#
# COMPACT_ATOMS: atom_id res chain seq x y z
N MET A 1 14.11 -6.18 -4.97
CA MET A 1 14.34 -5.58 -3.64
C MET A 1 13.92 -4.12 -3.71
N ILE A 2 13.02 -3.67 -2.84
CA ILE A 2 12.53 -2.29 -2.82
C ILE A 2 13.47 -1.41 -1.98
N THR A 3 14.53 -0.91 -2.60
CA THR A 3 15.56 -0.11 -1.90
C THR A 3 15.07 1.29 -1.52
N GLY A 4 14.27 1.94 -2.38
CA GLY A 4 13.78 3.30 -2.16
C GLY A 4 12.88 3.41 -0.92
N ALA A 5 11.78 2.65 -0.89
CA ALA A 5 10.83 2.67 0.23
C ALA A 5 11.49 2.25 1.55
N LYS A 6 12.40 1.28 1.51
CA LYS A 6 13.19 0.84 2.67
C LYS A 6 14.02 1.98 3.26
N ASN A 7 14.81 2.67 2.44
CA ASN A 7 15.68 3.75 2.90
C ASN A 7 14.88 4.96 3.41
N ILE A 8 13.79 5.31 2.72
CA ILE A 8 12.86 6.37 3.15
C ILE A 8 12.26 6.01 4.51
N SER A 9 11.77 4.79 4.68
CA SER A 9 11.14 4.34 5.93
C SER A 9 12.15 4.33 7.08
N LYS A 10 13.37 3.81 6.89
CA LYS A 10 14.43 3.86 7.91
C LYS A 10 14.74 5.30 8.34
N THR A 11 14.89 6.20 7.37
CA THR A 11 15.20 7.60 7.64
C THR A 11 14.06 8.30 8.38
N LEU A 12 12.82 8.08 7.95
CA LEU A 12 11.63 8.68 8.55
C LEU A 12 11.41 8.17 9.98
N ILE A 13 11.48 6.86 10.20
CA ILE A 13 11.32 6.24 11.53
C ILE A 13 12.37 6.79 12.49
N ARG A 14 13.64 6.83 12.07
CA ARG A 14 14.72 7.39 12.90
C ARG A 14 14.43 8.85 13.25
N TYR A 15 14.15 9.68 12.25
CA TYR A 15 13.86 11.10 12.47
C TYR A 15 12.67 11.31 13.41
N ILE A 16 11.58 10.56 13.26
CA ILE A 16 10.40 10.70 14.10
C ILE A 16 10.71 10.27 15.53
N ASN A 17 11.35 9.13 15.73
CA ASN A 17 11.67 8.65 17.07
C ASN A 17 12.68 9.55 17.79
N ASP A 18 13.64 10.14 17.06
CA ASP A 18 14.62 11.06 17.63
C ASP A 18 13.99 12.40 18.00
N LYS A 19 13.20 12.98 17.09
CA LYS A 19 12.63 14.34 17.26
C LYS A 19 11.37 14.35 18.13
N TYR A 20 10.59 13.28 18.11
CA TYR A 20 9.32 13.14 18.82
C TYR A 20 9.36 11.94 19.78
N SER A 21 10.46 11.80 20.53
CA SER A 21 10.71 10.69 21.45
C SER A 21 9.67 10.53 22.56
N SER A 22 8.92 11.58 22.88
CA SER A 22 7.80 11.54 23.84
C SER A 22 6.50 11.02 23.24
N CYS A 23 6.42 10.85 21.91
CA CYS A 23 5.24 10.33 21.24
C CYS A 23 5.32 8.80 21.12
N ASP A 24 4.21 8.13 21.42
CA ASP A 24 4.03 6.72 21.12
C ASP A 24 3.58 6.55 19.65
N VAL A 25 4.55 6.23 18.79
CA VAL A 25 4.35 6.09 17.34
C VAL A 25 4.40 4.61 16.93
N GLN A 26 3.44 4.23 16.08
CA GLN A 26 3.42 2.93 15.42
C GLN A 26 3.53 3.12 13.91
N TYR A 27 4.21 2.18 13.25
CA TYR A 27 4.50 2.21 11.83
C TYR A 27 3.90 0.98 11.16
N SER A 28 3.43 1.16 9.95
CA SER A 28 2.89 0.12 9.08
C SER A 28 3.32 0.40 7.64
N ALA A 29 3.15 -0.57 6.75
CA ALA A 29 3.36 -0.39 5.31
C ALA A 29 2.41 -1.27 4.51
N VAL A 30 1.93 -0.76 3.38
CA VAL A 30 1.23 -1.52 2.35
C VAL A 30 2.00 -1.35 1.05
N PHE A 31 2.35 -2.46 0.42
CA PHE A 31 2.85 -2.48 -0.95
C PHE A 31 1.74 -3.03 -1.83
N PHE A 32 1.22 -2.18 -2.70
CA PHE A 32 0.14 -2.50 -3.63
C PHE A 32 0.70 -2.56 -5.06
N ARG A 33 -0.04 -3.25 -5.93
CA ARG A 33 0.19 -3.30 -7.39
C ARG A 33 -1.14 -3.04 -8.09
N ASP A 34 -1.38 -3.66 -9.24
CA ASP A 34 -2.59 -3.53 -10.02
C ASP A 34 -3.48 -4.77 -9.95
N MET A 35 -4.12 -5.00 -8.80
CA MET A 35 -5.02 -6.14 -8.64
C MET A 35 -6.31 -5.99 -9.44
N ALA A 36 -6.84 -4.76 -9.56
CA ALA A 36 -8.04 -4.47 -10.32
C ALA A 36 -7.91 -4.95 -11.77
N MET A 37 -6.87 -4.53 -12.50
CA MET A 37 -6.67 -4.97 -13.87
C MET A 37 -6.19 -6.43 -13.93
N ALA A 38 -5.35 -6.89 -12.99
CA ALA A 38 -4.92 -8.28 -12.94
C ALA A 38 -6.08 -9.27 -12.82
N ARG A 39 -7.16 -8.91 -12.12
CA ARG A 39 -8.40 -9.70 -12.08
C ARG A 39 -9.12 -9.73 -13.42
N TYR A 40 -9.12 -8.62 -14.15
CA TYR A 40 -9.72 -8.52 -15.47
C TYR A 40 -8.99 -9.40 -16.49
N VAL A 41 -7.67 -9.42 -16.47
CA VAL A 41 -6.85 -10.20 -17.42
C VAL A 41 -6.50 -11.62 -16.96
N GLY A 42 -6.86 -12.01 -15.72
CA GLY A 42 -6.63 -13.37 -15.20
C GLY A 42 -5.22 -13.64 -14.64
N HIS A 43 -4.49 -12.61 -14.22
CA HIS A 43 -3.09 -12.68 -13.76
C HIS A 43 -2.90 -12.22 -12.28
N THR A 44 -3.63 -12.81 -11.34
CA THR A 44 -3.73 -12.29 -9.96
C THR A 44 -2.57 -12.63 -9.01
N LEU A 45 -1.87 -13.74 -9.23
CA LEU A 45 -0.92 -14.32 -8.25
C LEU A 45 0.17 -13.35 -7.78
N TRP A 46 0.62 -12.43 -8.65
CA TRP A 46 1.69 -11.48 -8.37
C TRP A 46 1.20 -10.08 -7.96
N ASN A 47 -0.12 -9.89 -7.89
CA ASN A 47 -0.75 -8.58 -7.68
C ASN A 47 -1.39 -8.44 -6.29
N TYR A 48 -1.29 -9.45 -5.43
CA TYR A 48 -1.73 -9.34 -4.03
C TYR A 48 -0.89 -8.29 -3.29
N PRO A 49 -1.46 -7.56 -2.33
CA PRO A 49 -0.70 -6.58 -1.57
C PRO A 49 0.15 -7.27 -0.51
N ASP A 50 1.35 -6.74 -0.25
CA ASP A 50 2.12 -7.09 0.94
C ASP A 50 1.78 -6.11 2.07
N ILE A 51 1.24 -6.64 3.18
CA ILE A 51 0.76 -5.84 4.30
C ILE A 51 1.65 -6.08 5.51
N PHE A 52 2.21 -5.00 6.03
CA PHE A 52 2.92 -4.93 7.30
C PHE A 52 2.10 -4.07 8.24
N ASP A 53 1.34 -4.72 9.13
CA ASP A 53 0.45 -4.02 10.07
C ASP A 53 1.24 -3.19 11.12
N PHE A 54 0.52 -2.35 11.86
CA PHE A 54 1.07 -1.43 12.84
C PHE A 54 1.90 -2.14 13.92
N GLN A 55 3.15 -1.73 14.04
CA GLN A 55 4.07 -2.17 15.08
C GLN A 55 4.78 -0.95 15.68
N SER A 56 5.19 -1.04 16.94
CA SER A 56 6.06 -0.01 17.51
C SER A 56 7.44 -0.05 16.85
N SER A 57 8.20 1.04 16.98
CA SER A 57 9.53 1.19 16.38
C SER A 57 10.50 0.06 16.69
N ASN A 58 10.40 -0.57 17.87
CA ASN A 58 11.27 -1.67 18.28
C ASN A 58 11.03 -2.98 17.51
N PHE A 59 9.85 -3.13 16.90
CA PHE A 59 9.46 -4.35 16.18
C PHE A 59 9.27 -4.12 14.68
N PHE A 60 8.95 -2.89 14.28
CA PHE A 60 8.82 -2.56 12.87
C PHE A 60 10.19 -2.46 12.21
N SER A 61 10.53 -3.44 11.36
CA SER A 61 11.79 -3.48 10.63
C SER A 61 11.56 -3.30 9.12
N PRO A 62 11.98 -2.16 8.53
CA PRO A 62 11.98 -1.97 7.08
C PRO A 62 12.88 -2.94 6.32
N ASP A 63 13.77 -3.69 6.98
CA ASP A 63 14.53 -4.76 6.31
C ASP A 63 13.62 -5.88 5.80
N ARG A 64 12.42 -6.04 6.38
CA ARG A 64 11.42 -6.98 5.87
C ARG A 64 10.91 -6.62 4.47
N PHE A 65 11.16 -5.40 3.99
CA PHE A 65 10.80 -4.99 2.63
C PHE A 65 11.68 -5.66 1.57
N ASP A 66 12.80 -6.28 1.97
CA ASP A 66 13.65 -7.04 1.04
C ASP A 66 12.93 -8.26 0.46
N TYR A 67 11.91 -8.77 1.16
CA TYR A 67 11.07 -9.88 0.73
C TYR A 67 9.90 -9.46 -0.16
N VAL A 68 9.65 -8.15 -0.31
CA VAL A 68 8.59 -7.64 -1.17
C VAL A 68 9.05 -7.69 -2.62
N SER A 69 8.25 -8.34 -3.47
CA SER A 69 8.50 -8.40 -4.91
C SER A 69 8.06 -7.10 -5.59
N CYS A 70 8.91 -6.50 -6.43
CA CYS A 70 8.49 -5.38 -7.27
C CYS A 70 7.75 -5.83 -8.54
N GLY A 71 7.62 -7.15 -8.76
CA GLY A 71 6.88 -7.69 -9.89
C GLY A 71 5.36 -7.59 -9.67
N GLY A 72 4.61 -7.65 -10.76
CA GLY A 72 3.17 -7.42 -10.77
C GLY A 72 2.81 -6.39 -11.83
N GLY A 73 1.72 -5.67 -11.60
CA GLY A 73 1.07 -4.83 -12.60
C GLY A 73 0.29 -5.67 -13.61
N ALA A 74 -0.48 -5.00 -14.45
CA ALA A 74 -1.14 -5.61 -15.60
C ALA A 74 -0.60 -5.08 -16.95
N GLY A 75 0.45 -4.26 -16.92
CA GLY A 75 1.13 -3.75 -18.11
C GLY A 75 0.37 -2.64 -18.84
N ASP A 76 -0.62 -2.04 -18.19
CA ASP A 76 -1.49 -1.00 -18.71
C ASP A 76 -1.10 0.41 -18.25
N GLY A 77 -0.30 0.52 -17.19
CA GLY A 77 0.35 1.76 -16.75
C GLY A 77 -0.16 2.30 -15.41
N PRO A 78 -1.48 2.44 -15.19
CA PRO A 78 -2.00 2.84 -13.89
C PRO A 78 -1.86 1.75 -12.82
N GLU A 79 -1.93 2.16 -11.55
CA GLU A 79 -1.86 1.24 -10.40
C GLU A 79 -3.18 1.25 -9.59
N ASP A 80 -3.45 0.15 -8.88
CA ASP A 80 -4.67 -0.05 -8.09
C ASP A 80 -4.55 0.61 -6.70
N TRP A 81 -4.75 1.93 -6.67
CA TRP A 81 -4.80 2.70 -5.43
C TRP A 81 -5.93 2.24 -4.48
N VAL A 82 -7.01 1.64 -5.00
CA VAL A 82 -8.11 1.12 -4.16
C VAL A 82 -7.60 -0.05 -3.32
N GLN A 83 -6.78 -0.94 -3.89
CA GLN A 83 -6.08 -1.97 -3.13
C GLN A 83 -5.24 -1.38 -2.00
N ALA A 84 -4.56 -0.26 -2.24
CA ALA A 84 -3.78 0.43 -1.22
C ALA A 84 -4.69 0.87 -0.06
N PHE A 85 -5.82 1.51 -0.36
CA PHE A 85 -6.78 1.96 0.64
C PHE A 85 -7.44 0.80 1.38
N ASP A 86 -7.82 -0.29 0.70
CA ASP A 86 -8.37 -1.49 1.34
C ASP A 86 -7.36 -2.07 2.35
N GLY A 87 -6.08 -2.16 1.97
CA GLY A 87 -5.01 -2.59 2.86
C GLY A 87 -4.85 -1.67 4.06
N VAL A 88 -4.84 -0.35 3.85
CA VAL A 88 -4.69 0.65 4.92
C VAL A 88 -5.90 0.68 5.85
N LEU A 89 -7.12 0.60 5.32
CA LEU A 89 -8.37 0.63 6.10
C LEU A 89 -8.58 -0.67 6.90
N GLY A 90 -8.01 -1.79 6.44
CA GLY A 90 -8.01 -3.07 7.16
C GLY A 90 -7.01 -3.16 8.32
N MET A 91 -6.13 -2.18 8.50
CA MET A 91 -5.11 -2.20 9.57
C MET A 91 -5.68 -1.91 10.96
N ASN A 92 -4.91 -2.30 11.99
CA ASN A 92 -5.27 -2.11 13.39
C ASN A 92 -5.01 -0.68 13.88
N TRP A 93 -5.77 0.27 13.35
CA TRP A 93 -5.72 1.67 13.76
C TRP A 93 -6.15 1.87 15.22
N ARG A 94 -5.30 2.52 16.02
CA ARG A 94 -5.70 2.95 17.37
C ARG A 94 -6.83 3.99 17.31
N SER A 95 -7.84 3.82 18.16
CA SER A 95 -9.04 4.67 18.17
C SER A 95 -8.73 6.12 18.56
N LYS A 96 -7.80 6.34 19.50
CA LYS A 96 -7.38 7.66 20.01
C LYS A 96 -5.99 8.07 19.54
N SER A 97 -5.67 7.86 18.27
CA SER A 97 -4.41 8.30 17.66
C SER A 97 -4.62 9.30 16.53
N LYS A 98 -3.60 10.11 16.26
CA LYS A 98 -3.48 10.81 14.98
C LYS A 98 -3.13 9.78 13.90
N LYS A 99 -3.82 9.88 12.77
CA LYS A 99 -3.69 8.95 11.64
C LYS A 99 -3.02 9.69 10.50
N ILE A 100 -1.90 9.17 10.03
CA ILE A 100 -1.12 9.75 8.94
C ILE A 100 -0.92 8.64 7.92
N MET A 101 -1.27 8.94 6.66
CA MET A 101 -1.03 8.08 5.52
C MET A 101 -0.11 8.82 4.55
N ILE A 102 0.92 8.13 4.08
CA ILE A 102 1.81 8.62 3.03
C ILE A 102 1.67 7.64 1.87
N MET A 103 1.11 8.13 0.76
CA MET A 103 1.00 7.36 -0.48
C MET A 103 2.13 7.76 -1.42
N ILE A 104 2.88 6.77 -1.91
CA ILE A 104 3.98 6.96 -2.85
C ILE A 104 3.68 6.09 -4.07
N THR A 105 3.62 6.69 -5.25
CA THR A 105 3.46 6.02 -6.54
C THR A 105 4.10 6.90 -7.62
N ASP A 106 4.64 6.27 -8.66
CA ASP A 106 5.19 6.91 -9.86
C ASP A 106 4.20 6.87 -11.04
N ALA A 107 3.05 6.22 -10.87
CA ALA A 107 2.02 6.06 -11.87
C ALA A 107 0.72 6.78 -11.49
N SER A 108 -0.12 7.02 -12.50
CA SER A 108 -1.49 7.48 -12.28
C SER A 108 -2.36 6.39 -11.65
N CYS A 109 -3.47 6.81 -11.06
CA CYS A 109 -4.48 5.91 -10.53
C CYS A 109 -5.39 5.36 -11.64
N HIS A 110 -5.91 4.16 -11.45
CA HIS A 110 -7.09 3.72 -12.16
C HIS A 110 -8.28 4.66 -11.90
N GLY A 111 -8.89 5.16 -12.98
CA GLY A 111 -10.02 6.10 -12.92
C GLY A 111 -11.32 5.45 -12.44
N ASN A 112 -12.44 6.18 -12.52
CA ASN A 112 -13.74 5.75 -12.01
C ASN A 112 -14.22 4.38 -12.52
N SER A 113 -13.72 3.91 -13.67
CA SER A 113 -14.02 2.57 -14.21
C SER A 113 -13.60 1.42 -13.27
N PHE A 114 -12.72 1.70 -12.32
CA PHE A 114 -12.25 0.79 -11.28
C PHE A 114 -12.57 1.30 -9.87
N ASP A 115 -13.42 2.33 -9.76
CA ASP A 115 -14.00 2.67 -8.47
C ASP A 115 -14.98 1.58 -8.03
N SER A 116 -15.21 1.47 -6.72
CA SER A 116 -16.07 0.42 -6.15
C SER A 116 -17.56 0.61 -6.46
N LYS A 117 -17.96 1.63 -7.23
CA LYS A 117 -19.33 1.71 -7.74
C LYS A 117 -19.43 0.81 -8.95
N LEU A 118 -19.71 -0.46 -8.65
CA LEU A 118 -20.29 -1.38 -9.62
C LEU A 118 -21.60 -0.76 -10.15
N ASP A 119 -21.52 -0.07 -11.28
CA ASP A 119 -22.68 0.13 -12.12
C ASP A 119 -22.94 -1.20 -12.83
N TYR A 120 -23.73 -2.06 -12.19
CA TYR A 120 -24.14 -3.37 -12.70
C TYR A 120 -24.84 -3.30 -14.08
N THR A 121 -25.07 -2.11 -14.63
CA THR A 121 -25.74 -1.90 -15.92
C THR A 121 -24.81 -1.88 -17.13
N LYS A 122 -23.47 -1.83 -16.96
CA LYS A 122 -22.53 -1.68 -18.09
C LYS A 122 -21.79 -2.94 -18.55
N ARG A 123 -22.05 -4.12 -17.98
CA ARG A 123 -21.43 -5.38 -18.44
C ARG A 123 -22.35 -6.19 -19.35
N VAL A 124 -22.83 -5.58 -20.44
CA VAL A 124 -23.35 -6.31 -21.60
C VAL A 124 -23.00 -5.49 -22.85
N ASN A 125 -22.12 -6.03 -23.68
CA ASN A 125 -21.74 -5.57 -25.03
C ASN A 125 -20.60 -4.54 -25.14
N ASP A 126 -19.36 -5.00 -24.94
CA ASP A 126 -18.23 -4.63 -25.81
C ASP A 126 -17.48 -5.90 -26.21
#